data_AF-A0A923WCL5-F1
#
_entry.id   AF-A0A923WCL5-F1
#
_cell.length_a   1.000
_cell.length_b   1.000
_cell.length_c   1.000
_cell.angle_alpha   90.00
_cell.angle_beta   90.00
_cell.angle_gamma   90.00
#
_symmetry.space_group_name_H-M   'P 1'
#
loop_
_entity.id
_entity.type
_entity.pdbx_description
1 polymer ?
#
loop_
_entity_poly.entity_id
_entity_poly.type
_entity_poly.pdbx_seq_one_letter_code
_entity_poly.pdbx_strand_id
1 'polypeptide(L)'
;MTNSLLRWLIFALLGVLATPSPTRAQSAPPPPEAAWQLPLAHPTLNGSVQASSATDGAGNVYVCGSFDGTVSFGPHKLSSTVRKGKYGLFWNDGFVAKRSAAGQWEWATRLGARGNRFRVAITQVVATPRGEVVVAGTYGDTLTFAGTTTTVYAPGGYGMFVAHLSAAGAWGQVTAATAAYFAYPTSTEPEEDPPLVKCTSMVLDARGTVYLAGVHKIGFQLGSLTLPAPAIARAEDGFVVALGANGSWQWVQKLPGANEAVRLAVAPNEGVVVAGQYYGSTLQLGRFTVVNLKPINYSFSSERNLTDVFIARLSPTGQ
;
A
#
# COMPACT_ATOMS: atom_id res chain seq x y z
N MET A 1 20.36 75.53 43.98
CA MET A 1 19.60 76.80 43.98
C MET A 1 18.73 76.76 42.73
N THR A 2 17.39 76.72 42.72
CA THR A 2 16.33 77.02 43.69
C THR A 2 15.04 76.32 43.24
N ASN A 3 14.26 75.84 44.22
CA ASN A 3 12.85 75.44 44.10
C ASN A 3 11.96 76.65 43.74
N SER A 4 10.83 76.43 43.04
CA SER A 4 9.50 76.90 43.50
C SER A 4 8.35 76.45 42.58
N LEU A 5 7.56 75.52 43.10
CA LEU A 5 6.09 75.48 43.17
C LEU A 5 5.30 76.60 42.45
N LEU A 6 4.27 76.23 41.67
CA LEU A 6 2.88 76.61 41.99
C LEU A 6 1.86 75.71 41.26
N ARG A 7 0.88 75.23 42.05
CA ARG A 7 -0.30 74.46 41.65
C ARG A 7 -1.53 75.37 41.57
N TRP A 8 -2.57 74.81 40.93
CA TRP A 8 -4.02 74.99 41.10
C TRP A 8 -4.76 75.83 40.06
N LEU A 9 -5.61 75.17 39.27
CA LEU A 9 -7.06 75.30 39.45
C LEU A 9 -7.81 74.11 38.83
N ILE A 10 -8.66 73.52 39.67
CA ILE A 10 -9.64 72.48 39.37
C ILE A 10 -10.94 73.20 39.01
N PHE A 11 -11.60 72.78 37.91
CA PHE A 11 -13.05 72.85 37.79
C PHE A 11 -13.55 71.52 37.23
N ALA A 12 -14.46 70.89 37.98
CA ALA A 12 -15.15 69.67 37.59
C ALA A 12 -16.38 70.01 36.75
N LEU A 13 -16.67 69.21 35.72
CA LEU A 13 -18.04 68.99 35.26
C LEU A 13 -18.16 67.58 34.67
N LEU A 14 -19.12 66.81 35.19
CA LEU A 14 -19.48 65.47 34.72
C LEU A 14 -19.91 65.52 33.24
N GLY A 15 -19.28 64.70 32.41
CA GLY A 15 -19.76 64.33 31.08
C GLY A 15 -19.81 62.81 30.97
N VAL A 16 -21.02 62.26 30.90
CA VAL A 16 -21.28 60.84 30.64
C VAL A 16 -20.72 60.49 29.26
N LEU A 17 -19.63 59.73 29.20
CA LEU A 17 -19.13 59.12 27.96
C LEU A 17 -19.70 57.70 27.87
N ALA A 18 -20.74 57.56 27.07
CA ALA A 18 -21.19 56.26 26.58
C ALA A 18 -20.03 55.59 25.82
N THR A 19 -19.57 54.44 26.30
CA THR A 19 -18.65 53.60 25.55
C THR A 19 -19.36 53.06 24.31
N PRO A 20 -18.77 53.12 23.11
CA PRO A 20 -19.38 52.52 21.93
C PRO A 20 -19.52 51.01 22.15
N SER A 21 -20.73 50.49 21.96
CA SER A 21 -21.01 49.06 21.89
C SER A 21 -20.10 48.41 20.84
N PRO A 22 -19.55 47.21 21.08
CA PRO A 22 -18.78 46.53 20.06
C PRO A 22 -19.68 46.29 18.85
N THR A 23 -19.31 46.89 17.72
CA THR A 23 -19.86 46.59 16.41
C THR A 23 -19.70 45.09 16.19
N ARG A 24 -20.81 44.37 16.09
CA ARG A 24 -20.84 42.96 15.73
C ARG A 24 -20.05 42.81 14.42
N ALA A 25 -18.87 42.19 14.49
CA ALA A 25 -18.15 41.80 13.29
C ALA A 25 -19.11 40.95 12.46
N GLN A 26 -19.52 41.45 11.29
CA GLN A 26 -20.06 40.58 10.27
C GLN A 26 -18.95 39.60 9.94
N SER A 27 -19.23 38.31 10.14
CA SER A 27 -18.34 37.24 9.71
C SER A 27 -18.00 37.46 8.25
N ALA A 28 -16.71 37.49 7.92
CA ALA A 28 -16.27 37.36 6.54
C ALA A 28 -17.02 36.18 5.90
N PRO A 29 -17.45 36.28 4.64
CA PRO A 29 -17.99 35.11 3.94
C PRO A 29 -16.98 33.97 4.10
N PRO A 30 -17.43 32.74 4.36
CA PRO A 30 -16.52 31.61 4.47
C PRO A 30 -15.63 31.59 3.21
N PRO A 31 -14.32 31.30 3.34
CA PRO A 31 -13.50 31.05 2.16
C PRO A 31 -14.24 30.02 1.31
N PRO A 32 -14.20 30.14 -0.04
CA PRO A 32 -14.94 29.23 -0.90
C PRO A 32 -14.62 27.81 -0.43
N GLU A 33 -15.64 27.10 0.07
CA GLU A 33 -15.50 25.71 0.49
C GLU A 33 -14.83 25.02 -0.68
N ALA A 34 -13.58 24.59 -0.50
CA ALA A 34 -12.95 23.69 -1.44
C ALA A 34 -13.92 22.51 -1.50
N ALA A 35 -14.68 22.44 -2.59
CA ALA A 35 -15.68 21.43 -2.80
C ALA A 35 -14.92 20.09 -2.85
N TRP A 36 -14.75 19.46 -1.70
CA TRP A 36 -14.22 18.10 -1.53
C TRP A 36 -15.13 17.05 -2.16
N GLN A 37 -16.13 17.47 -2.92
CA GLN A 37 -17.07 16.65 -3.65
C GLN A 37 -17.25 17.22 -5.05
N LEU A 38 -16.29 16.94 -5.92
CA LEU A 38 -16.65 16.60 -7.30
C LEU A 38 -17.08 15.14 -7.24
N PRO A 39 -18.23 14.73 -7.84
CA PRO A 39 -18.41 13.33 -8.15
C PRO A 39 -17.23 12.98 -9.06
N LEU A 40 -16.23 12.32 -8.48
CA LEU A 40 -15.24 11.59 -9.26
C LEU A 40 -16.10 10.78 -10.23
N ALA A 41 -15.85 10.91 -11.53
CA ALA A 41 -16.28 9.89 -12.46
C ALA A 41 -15.62 8.61 -11.95
N HIS A 42 -16.33 7.92 -11.06
CA HIS A 42 -15.94 6.64 -10.53
C HIS A 42 -15.81 5.81 -11.80
N PRO A 43 -14.66 5.18 -12.07
CA PRO A 43 -14.63 4.16 -13.11
C PRO A 43 -15.86 3.28 -12.86
N THR A 44 -16.66 3.01 -13.88
CA THR A 44 -17.77 2.06 -13.74
C THR A 44 -17.11 0.72 -13.47
N LEU A 45 -16.92 0.41 -12.18
CA LEU A 45 -16.22 -0.75 -11.68
C LEU A 45 -17.27 -1.81 -11.47
N ASN A 46 -17.29 -2.81 -12.35
CA ASN A 46 -17.85 -4.10 -11.99
C ASN A 46 -16.73 -4.85 -11.24
N GLY A 47 -17.00 -5.31 -10.01
CA GLY A 47 -16.06 -6.12 -9.21
C GLY A 47 -15.35 -5.40 -8.06
N SER A 48 -14.88 -6.20 -7.07
CA SER A 48 -14.20 -5.70 -5.86
C SER A 48 -12.86 -5.05 -6.18
N VAL A 49 -12.64 -3.83 -5.73
CA VAL A 49 -11.38 -3.10 -5.91
C VAL A 49 -10.69 -2.93 -4.57
N GLN A 50 -9.51 -3.55 -4.42
CA GLN A 50 -8.52 -3.08 -3.46
C GLN A 50 -7.65 -2.05 -4.19
N ALA A 51 -7.89 -0.76 -3.94
CA ALA A 51 -7.14 0.32 -4.58
C ALA A 51 -6.00 0.78 -3.67
N SER A 52 -4.80 0.92 -4.24
CA SER A 52 -3.69 1.66 -3.65
C SER A 52 -3.41 2.90 -4.50
N SER A 53 -2.87 3.95 -3.88
CA SER A 53 -2.54 5.19 -4.57
C SER A 53 -1.20 5.75 -4.10
N ALA A 54 -0.50 6.42 -5.01
CA ALA A 54 0.75 7.14 -4.74
C ALA A 54 0.76 8.49 -5.45
N THR A 55 1.68 9.37 -5.06
CA THR A 55 1.91 10.66 -5.72
C THR A 55 3.37 10.85 -6.07
N ASP A 56 3.65 11.48 -7.22
CA ASP A 56 5.00 11.92 -7.56
C ASP A 56 5.30 13.34 -7.03
N GLY A 57 6.51 13.83 -7.30
CA GLY A 57 6.94 15.18 -6.89
C GLY A 57 6.23 16.33 -7.62
N ALA A 58 5.51 16.04 -8.71
CA ALA A 58 4.72 17.01 -9.46
C ALA A 58 3.25 17.04 -9.01
N GLY A 59 2.86 16.20 -8.05
CA GLY A 59 1.48 16.09 -7.56
C GLY A 59 0.58 15.24 -8.47
N ASN A 60 1.15 14.48 -9.40
CA ASN A 60 0.36 13.50 -10.15
C ASN A 60 -0.02 12.34 -9.23
N VAL A 61 -1.25 11.86 -9.37
CA VAL A 61 -1.80 10.74 -8.59
C VAL A 61 -1.78 9.48 -9.45
N TYR A 62 -1.25 8.41 -8.88
CA TYR A 62 -1.25 7.07 -9.46
C TYR A 62 -2.23 6.21 -8.68
N VAL A 63 -3.08 5.48 -9.38
CA VAL A 63 -3.99 4.51 -8.78
C VAL A 63 -3.76 3.15 -9.41
N CYS A 64 -3.83 2.10 -8.59
CA CYS A 64 -3.76 0.74 -9.09
C CYS A 64 -4.86 -0.12 -8.46
N GLY A 65 -5.09 -1.29 -9.06
CA GLY A 65 -6.02 -2.27 -8.52
C GLY A 65 -6.22 -3.42 -9.49
N SER A 66 -7.39 -4.04 -9.40
CA SER A 66 -7.83 -5.09 -10.32
C SER A 66 -9.22 -4.80 -10.87
N PHE A 67 -9.51 -5.33 -12.05
CA PHE A 67 -10.79 -5.17 -12.71
C PHE A 67 -11.15 -6.40 -13.55
N ASP A 68 -12.44 -6.64 -13.71
CA ASP A 68 -12.99 -7.52 -14.73
C ASP A 68 -13.76 -6.70 -15.78
N GLY A 69 -14.07 -7.32 -16.92
CA GLY A 69 -14.81 -6.65 -17.98
C GLY A 69 -14.07 -5.45 -18.57
N THR A 70 -14.59 -4.25 -18.35
CA THR A 70 -14.06 -3.01 -18.94
C THR A 70 -14.12 -1.87 -17.93
N VAL A 71 -13.01 -1.14 -17.82
CA VAL A 71 -12.87 0.03 -16.94
C VAL A 71 -12.45 1.24 -17.77
N SER A 72 -12.93 2.43 -17.39
CA SER A 72 -12.65 3.69 -18.11
C SER A 72 -12.05 4.74 -17.17
N PHE A 73 -10.96 5.35 -17.62
CA PHE A 73 -10.24 6.45 -16.97
C PHE A 73 -10.23 7.66 -17.90
N GLY A 74 -11.32 8.43 -17.91
CA GLY A 74 -11.52 9.48 -18.90
C GLY A 74 -11.52 8.89 -20.33
N PRO A 75 -10.65 9.36 -21.25
CA PRO A 75 -10.56 8.79 -22.60
C PRO A 75 -9.85 7.42 -22.65
N HIS A 76 -9.18 7.01 -21.57
CA HIS A 76 -8.39 5.77 -21.53
C HIS A 76 -9.25 4.59 -21.09
N LYS A 77 -9.55 3.70 -22.02
CA LYS A 77 -10.38 2.51 -21.78
C LYS A 77 -9.53 1.26 -21.74
N LEU A 78 -9.65 0.48 -20.67
CA LEU A 78 -9.02 -0.83 -20.54
C LEU A 78 -10.07 -1.92 -20.61
N SER A 79 -9.81 -2.95 -21.41
CA SER A 79 -10.61 -4.17 -21.46
C SER A 79 -9.79 -5.33 -20.92
N SER A 80 -10.38 -6.06 -19.98
CA SER A 80 -9.80 -7.27 -19.42
C SER A 80 -9.72 -8.34 -20.50
N THR A 81 -8.60 -9.05 -20.57
CA THR A 81 -8.45 -10.20 -21.48
C THR A 81 -8.95 -11.49 -20.87
N VAL A 82 -9.39 -11.44 -19.61
CA VAL A 82 -9.74 -12.62 -18.88
C VAL A 82 -11.11 -13.14 -19.32
N ARG A 83 -11.20 -14.44 -19.56
CA ARG A 83 -12.47 -15.13 -19.83
C ARG A 83 -13.11 -15.50 -18.51
N LYS A 84 -14.45 -15.56 -18.46
CA LYS A 84 -15.17 -16.21 -17.35
C LYS A 84 -14.58 -17.61 -17.17
N GLY A 85 -13.79 -17.81 -16.13
CA GLY A 85 -13.12 -19.09 -15.98
C GLY A 85 -14.06 -20.16 -15.45
N LYS A 86 -13.54 -21.38 -15.47
CA LYS A 86 -14.26 -22.58 -15.07
C LYS A 86 -14.63 -22.47 -13.58
N TYR A 87 -15.81 -22.99 -13.22
CA TYR A 87 -16.29 -23.09 -11.82
C TYR A 87 -16.70 -21.78 -11.11
N GLY A 88 -16.96 -20.69 -11.83
CA GLY A 88 -17.55 -19.48 -11.20
C GLY A 88 -16.58 -18.63 -10.37
N LEU A 89 -15.28 -18.89 -10.46
CA LEU A 89 -14.24 -18.07 -9.80
C LEU A 89 -14.14 -16.67 -10.46
N PHE A 90 -13.85 -15.66 -9.64
CA PHE A 90 -13.63 -14.28 -10.10
C PHE A 90 -12.22 -14.14 -10.67
N TRP A 91 -12.15 -13.77 -11.94
CA TRP A 91 -10.88 -13.58 -12.63
C TRP A 91 -10.77 -12.13 -13.10
N ASN A 92 -9.60 -11.55 -12.90
CA ASN A 92 -9.37 -10.12 -13.02
C ASN A 92 -7.98 -9.85 -13.59
N ASP A 93 -7.90 -8.78 -14.38
CA ASP A 93 -6.63 -8.17 -14.76
C ASP A 93 -6.28 -7.06 -13.76
N GLY A 94 -5.00 -6.74 -13.66
CA GLY A 94 -4.50 -5.60 -12.92
C GLY A 94 -4.54 -4.33 -13.76
N PHE A 95 -4.64 -3.18 -13.11
CA PHE A 95 -4.47 -1.89 -13.77
C PHE A 95 -3.60 -0.94 -12.96
N VAL A 96 -2.95 -0.02 -13.66
CA VAL A 96 -2.33 1.20 -13.13
C VAL A 96 -2.81 2.36 -13.99
N ALA A 97 -3.19 3.47 -13.38
CA ALA A 97 -3.57 4.67 -14.10
C ALA A 97 -2.96 5.91 -13.45
N LYS A 98 -2.62 6.90 -14.28
CA LYS A 98 -2.08 8.18 -13.84
C LYS A 98 -3.09 9.30 -14.09
N ARG A 99 -3.25 10.14 -13.08
CA ARG A 99 -4.05 11.36 -13.11
C ARG A 99 -3.14 12.55 -12.78
N SER A 100 -3.20 13.59 -13.59
CA SER A 100 -2.41 14.79 -13.38
C SER A 100 -2.82 15.54 -12.11
N ALA A 101 -1.96 16.44 -11.62
CA ALA A 101 -2.30 17.34 -10.51
C ALA A 101 -3.54 18.21 -10.80
N ALA A 102 -3.82 18.49 -12.08
CA ALA A 102 -5.02 19.20 -12.54
C ALA A 102 -6.26 18.28 -12.65
N GLY A 103 -6.16 17.02 -12.22
CA GLY A 103 -7.25 16.07 -12.20
C GLY A 103 -7.59 15.43 -13.56
N GLN A 104 -6.70 15.48 -14.55
CA GLN A 104 -6.90 14.88 -15.87
C GLN A 104 -6.27 13.48 -15.97
N TRP A 105 -6.96 12.50 -16.56
CA TRP A 105 -6.38 11.18 -16.78
C TRP A 105 -5.37 11.21 -17.93
N GLU A 106 -4.11 10.91 -17.64
CA GLU A 106 -3.01 10.97 -18.63
C GLU A 106 -2.80 9.64 -19.33
N TRP A 107 -2.88 8.54 -18.60
CA TRP A 107 -2.79 7.19 -19.15
C TRP A 107 -3.40 6.16 -18.21
N ALA A 108 -3.73 4.99 -18.77
CA ALA A 108 -4.06 3.78 -18.02
C ALA A 108 -3.43 2.58 -18.71
N THR A 109 -2.87 1.66 -17.92
CA THR A 109 -2.13 0.50 -18.39
C THR A 109 -2.63 -0.77 -17.69
N ARG A 110 -2.87 -1.81 -18.48
CA ARG A 110 -3.34 -3.12 -18.02
C ARG A 110 -2.16 -4.07 -17.74
N LEU A 111 -2.29 -4.88 -16.71
CA LEU A 111 -1.45 -6.04 -16.40
C LEU A 111 -2.30 -7.30 -16.48
N GLY A 112 -1.98 -8.21 -17.38
CA GLY A 112 -2.82 -9.38 -17.65
C GLY A 112 -2.26 -10.68 -17.07
N ALA A 113 -3.11 -11.70 -16.92
CA ALA A 113 -2.66 -13.08 -16.72
C ALA A 113 -3.20 -14.04 -17.79
N ARG A 114 -2.51 -15.15 -18.01
CA ARG A 114 -2.93 -16.28 -18.85
C ARG A 114 -2.72 -17.61 -18.14
N GLY A 115 -3.40 -18.66 -18.60
CA GLY A 115 -3.36 -20.00 -18.02
C GLY A 115 -4.53 -20.29 -17.07
N ASN A 116 -4.54 -21.39 -16.36
CA ASN A 116 -5.73 -21.84 -15.63
C ASN A 116 -6.05 -20.98 -14.39
N ARG A 117 -5.14 -20.10 -13.96
CA ARG A 117 -5.34 -19.17 -12.85
C ARG A 117 -5.19 -17.70 -13.27
N PHE A 118 -6.16 -17.16 -14.02
CA PHE A 118 -6.17 -15.80 -14.59
C PHE A 118 -6.42 -14.65 -13.59
N ARG A 119 -5.69 -14.59 -12.47
CA ARG A 119 -5.89 -13.54 -11.46
C ARG A 119 -4.68 -12.64 -11.41
N VAL A 120 -4.89 -11.33 -11.48
CA VAL A 120 -3.90 -10.30 -11.17
C VAL A 120 -4.53 -9.30 -10.21
N ALA A 121 -3.90 -9.12 -9.07
CA ALA A 121 -4.26 -8.06 -8.12
C ALA A 121 -3.04 -7.21 -7.83
N ILE A 122 -3.06 -5.95 -8.29
CA ILE A 122 -2.05 -4.95 -7.92
C ILE A 122 -2.51 -4.33 -6.61
N THR A 123 -1.82 -4.65 -5.51
CA THR A 123 -2.24 -4.24 -4.16
C THR A 123 -1.48 -3.03 -3.65
N GLN A 124 -0.35 -2.68 -4.25
CA GLN A 124 0.50 -1.57 -3.83
C GLN A 124 1.08 -0.84 -5.05
N VAL A 125 1.19 0.49 -4.91
CA VAL A 125 1.86 1.37 -5.87
C VAL A 125 2.71 2.40 -5.12
N VAL A 126 3.89 2.69 -5.65
CA VAL A 126 4.76 3.80 -5.22
C VAL A 126 5.28 4.52 -6.46
N ALA A 127 5.51 5.82 -6.36
CA ALA A 127 6.01 6.64 -7.46
C ALA A 127 7.35 7.27 -7.10
N THR A 128 8.26 7.33 -8.08
CA THR A 128 9.50 8.12 -7.97
C THR A 128 9.16 9.60 -8.15
N PRO A 129 10.00 10.54 -7.68
CA PRO A 129 9.82 11.96 -7.96
C PRO A 129 9.80 12.32 -9.45
N ARG A 130 10.33 11.46 -10.32
CA ARG A 130 10.33 11.63 -11.79
C ARG A 130 9.09 11.04 -12.47
N GLY A 131 8.18 10.45 -11.68
CA GLY A 131 6.91 9.91 -12.16
C GLY A 131 6.99 8.48 -12.69
N GLU A 132 8.13 7.80 -12.54
CA GLU A 132 8.20 6.34 -12.73
C GLU A 132 7.48 5.64 -11.59
N VAL A 133 6.95 4.45 -11.84
CA VAL A 133 6.06 3.77 -10.89
C VAL A 133 6.60 2.38 -10.61
N VAL A 134 6.57 1.99 -9.35
CA VAL A 134 6.75 0.59 -8.96
C VAL A 134 5.43 0.08 -8.40
N VAL A 135 5.01 -1.09 -8.86
CA VAL A 135 3.81 -1.77 -8.40
C VAL A 135 4.15 -3.14 -7.86
N ALA A 136 3.38 -3.56 -6.85
CA ALA A 136 3.46 -4.91 -6.32
C ALA A 136 2.09 -5.52 -6.16
N GLY A 137 2.05 -6.84 -6.22
CA GLY A 137 0.80 -7.56 -6.19
C GLY A 137 0.95 -9.05 -6.26
N THR A 138 -0.18 -9.71 -6.49
CA THR A 138 -0.26 -11.17 -6.64
C THR A 138 -0.74 -11.52 -8.04
N TYR A 139 -0.24 -12.63 -8.56
CA TYR A 139 -0.66 -13.15 -9.86
C TYR A 139 -0.85 -14.67 -9.78
N GLY A 140 -1.73 -15.21 -10.61
CA GLY A 140 -1.88 -16.65 -10.80
C GLY A 140 -1.25 -17.10 -12.11
N ASP A 141 -0.71 -18.32 -12.12
CA ASP A 141 -0.20 -19.00 -13.31
C ASP A 141 0.83 -18.14 -14.07
N THR A 142 0.46 -17.51 -15.19
CA THR A 142 1.40 -16.74 -16.01
C THR A 142 1.00 -15.26 -16.09
N LEU A 143 1.82 -14.38 -15.53
CA LEU A 143 1.72 -12.92 -15.67
C LEU A 143 2.19 -12.49 -17.06
N THR A 144 1.47 -11.53 -17.67
CA THR A 144 1.72 -10.98 -19.01
C THR A 144 1.64 -9.46 -18.99
N PHE A 145 2.61 -8.81 -19.62
CA PHE A 145 2.76 -7.35 -19.60
C PHE A 145 2.31 -6.77 -20.93
N ALA A 146 1.33 -5.85 -20.91
CA ALA A 146 0.78 -5.28 -22.13
C ALA A 146 1.86 -4.54 -22.95
N GLY A 147 1.93 -4.82 -24.26
CA GLY A 147 2.94 -4.21 -25.13
C GLY A 147 4.35 -4.80 -25.03
N THR A 148 4.54 -5.93 -24.31
CA THR A 148 5.80 -6.67 -24.28
C THR A 148 5.59 -8.16 -24.52
N THR A 149 6.67 -8.91 -24.76
CA THR A 149 6.67 -10.38 -24.84
C THR A 149 7.05 -11.05 -23.51
N THR A 150 7.37 -10.26 -22.48
CA THR A 150 7.80 -10.74 -21.17
C THR A 150 6.65 -11.44 -20.46
N THR A 151 6.94 -12.61 -19.90
CA THR A 151 6.01 -13.34 -19.05
C THR A 151 6.70 -13.91 -17.82
N VAL A 152 5.97 -13.99 -16.72
CA VAL A 152 6.45 -14.59 -15.47
C VAL A 152 5.51 -15.71 -15.07
N TYR A 153 6.05 -16.91 -14.90
CA TYR A 153 5.29 -18.10 -14.54
C TYR A 153 5.42 -18.41 -13.03
N ALA A 154 4.29 -18.67 -12.37
CA ALA A 154 4.18 -19.19 -11.01
C ALA A 154 3.76 -20.67 -11.07
N PRO A 155 4.72 -21.61 -11.02
CA PRO A 155 4.40 -23.03 -11.08
C PRO A 155 3.46 -23.43 -9.93
N GLY A 156 2.30 -23.96 -10.29
CA GLY A 156 1.39 -24.62 -9.35
C GLY A 156 0.45 -23.71 -8.57
N GLY A 157 0.51 -22.38 -8.67
CA GLY A 157 -0.41 -21.53 -7.92
C GLY A 157 -0.33 -20.02 -8.17
N TYR A 158 -0.27 -19.28 -7.05
CA TYR A 158 -0.18 -17.83 -7.01
C TYR A 158 1.24 -17.42 -6.61
N GLY A 159 1.80 -16.43 -7.30
CA GLY A 159 3.04 -15.76 -6.93
C GLY A 159 2.80 -14.31 -6.53
N MET A 160 3.87 -13.66 -6.08
CA MET A 160 3.90 -12.20 -5.98
C MET A 160 4.86 -11.62 -7.01
N PHE A 161 4.60 -10.38 -7.40
CA PHE A 161 5.45 -9.68 -8.35
C PHE A 161 5.74 -8.27 -7.88
N VAL A 162 6.85 -7.73 -8.36
CA VAL A 162 7.20 -6.33 -8.35
C VAL A 162 7.53 -5.93 -9.78
N ALA A 163 6.87 -4.89 -10.28
CA ALA A 163 7.05 -4.45 -11.66
C ALA A 163 7.20 -2.93 -11.73
N HIS A 164 8.05 -2.48 -12.64
CA HIS A 164 8.28 -1.07 -12.93
C HIS A 164 7.47 -0.63 -14.14
N LEU A 165 6.93 0.59 -14.10
CA LEU A 165 6.41 1.30 -15.25
C LEU A 165 7.17 2.61 -15.43
N SER A 166 7.42 2.97 -16.69
CA SER A 166 7.92 4.28 -17.05
C SER A 166 6.90 5.38 -16.70
N ALA A 167 7.35 6.65 -16.70
CA ALA A 167 6.46 7.79 -16.50
C ALA A 167 5.33 7.91 -17.54
N ALA A 168 5.50 7.26 -18.71
CA ALA A 168 4.51 7.17 -19.77
C ALA A 168 3.58 5.94 -19.65
N GLY A 169 3.69 5.17 -18.57
CA GLY A 169 2.84 4.00 -18.32
C GLY A 169 3.24 2.74 -19.09
N ALA A 170 4.45 2.65 -19.63
CA ALA A 170 4.94 1.45 -20.31
C ALA A 170 5.62 0.50 -19.30
N TRP A 171 5.32 -0.81 -19.38
CA TRP A 171 5.96 -1.82 -18.54
C TRP A 171 7.47 -1.92 -18.82
N GLY A 172 8.26 -1.94 -17.75
CA GLY A 172 9.72 -2.03 -17.79
C GLY A 172 10.24 -3.28 -17.09
N GLN A 173 11.20 -3.10 -16.18
CA GLN A 173 11.79 -4.18 -15.37
C GLN A 173 10.74 -4.89 -14.53
N VAL A 174 10.82 -6.22 -14.48
CA VAL A 174 9.91 -7.07 -13.71
C VAL A 174 10.73 -8.04 -12.90
N THR A 175 10.54 -8.00 -11.57
CA THR A 175 11.12 -8.96 -10.64
C THR A 175 9.99 -9.68 -9.93
N ALA A 176 9.96 -11.01 -10.00
CA ALA A 176 8.93 -11.80 -9.36
C ALA A 176 9.48 -12.67 -8.24
N ALA A 177 8.59 -12.98 -7.28
CA ALA A 177 8.80 -14.02 -6.29
C ALA A 177 7.75 -15.11 -6.52
N THR A 178 8.22 -16.30 -6.84
CA THR A 178 7.35 -17.45 -7.02
C THR A 178 7.23 -18.18 -5.70
N ALA A 179 5.99 -18.25 -5.20
CA ALA A 179 5.66 -19.23 -4.19
C ALA A 179 5.29 -20.52 -4.92
N ALA A 180 6.07 -21.58 -4.72
CA ALA A 180 5.73 -22.88 -5.26
C ALA A 180 4.56 -23.43 -4.43
N TYR A 181 3.35 -23.39 -5.00
CA TYR A 181 2.22 -24.10 -4.43
C TYR A 181 2.07 -25.41 -5.17
N PHE A 182 2.33 -26.54 -4.50
CA PHE A 182 1.81 -27.82 -4.97
C PHE A 182 0.34 -27.85 -4.58
N ALA A 183 -0.54 -27.78 -5.56
CA ALA A 183 -1.97 -27.90 -5.36
C ALA A 183 -2.28 -29.14 -4.49
N TYR A 184 -3.20 -29.00 -3.55
CA TYR A 184 -3.95 -30.17 -3.09
C TYR A 184 -4.63 -30.80 -4.32
N PRO A 185 -4.58 -32.14 -4.46
CA PRO A 185 -5.40 -32.83 -5.42
C PRO A 185 -6.86 -32.68 -4.97
N THR A 186 -7.73 -32.23 -5.87
CA THR A 186 -9.16 -32.57 -5.84
C THR A 186 -9.93 -32.30 -4.54
N SER A 187 -9.97 -31.07 -4.01
CA SER A 187 -11.14 -30.70 -3.20
C SER A 187 -12.26 -30.26 -4.14
N THR A 188 -13.39 -30.93 -4.06
CA THR A 188 -14.65 -30.58 -4.76
C THR A 188 -15.29 -29.32 -4.22
N GLU A 189 -14.77 -28.77 -3.12
CA GLU A 189 -15.21 -27.51 -2.55
C GLU A 189 -14.32 -26.37 -3.05
N PRO A 190 -14.93 -25.28 -3.58
CA PRO A 190 -14.22 -24.06 -3.90
C PRO A 190 -13.93 -23.34 -2.57
N GLU A 191 -12.96 -23.83 -1.79
CA GLU A 191 -12.39 -22.96 -0.77
C GLU A 191 -11.78 -21.76 -1.51
N GLU A 192 -12.23 -20.57 -1.12
CA GLU A 192 -11.67 -19.28 -1.51
C GLU A 192 -10.20 -19.24 -1.09
N ASP A 193 -9.32 -19.94 -1.79
CA ASP A 193 -7.93 -20.13 -1.36
C ASP A 193 -7.25 -18.75 -1.45
N PRO A 194 -7.09 -18.04 -0.32
CA PRO A 194 -6.63 -16.66 -0.34
C PRO A 194 -5.17 -16.66 -0.81
N PRO A 195 -4.67 -15.56 -1.40
CA PRO A 195 -3.29 -15.52 -1.82
C PRO A 195 -2.38 -15.90 -0.65
N LEU A 196 -1.60 -16.98 -0.85
CA LEU A 196 -0.75 -17.56 0.18
C LEU A 196 0.47 -16.69 0.49
N VAL A 197 0.73 -15.70 -0.37
CA VAL A 197 1.65 -14.61 -0.13
C VAL A 197 0.97 -13.32 -0.59
N LYS A 198 0.94 -12.29 0.26
CA LYS A 198 0.29 -11.00 -0.01
C LYS A 198 1.25 -9.86 0.25
N CYS A 199 1.17 -8.80 -0.54
CA CYS A 199 1.84 -7.54 -0.23
C CYS A 199 0.85 -6.56 0.41
N THR A 200 1.17 -6.10 1.62
CA THR A 200 0.31 -5.22 2.44
C THR A 200 0.82 -3.78 2.49
N SER A 201 2.12 -3.57 2.23
CA SER A 201 2.75 -2.26 2.24
C SER A 201 3.96 -2.26 1.31
N MET A 202 4.15 -1.16 0.59
CA MET A 202 5.35 -0.93 -0.21
C MET A 202 5.81 0.51 -0.03
N VAL A 203 7.12 0.71 0.10
CA VAL A 203 7.74 2.04 0.16
C VAL A 203 9.02 2.07 -0.68
N LEU A 204 9.40 3.25 -1.14
CA LEU A 204 10.58 3.48 -1.99
C LEU A 204 11.50 4.49 -1.31
N ASP A 205 12.79 4.18 -1.22
CA ASP A 205 13.78 5.15 -0.74
C ASP A 205 14.29 6.09 -1.86
N ALA A 206 15.12 7.07 -1.48
CA ALA A 206 15.71 8.03 -2.42
C ALA A 206 16.71 7.39 -3.41
N ARG A 207 17.21 6.18 -3.13
CA ARG A 207 18.14 5.43 -4.00
C ARG A 207 17.41 4.53 -5.00
N GLY A 208 16.08 4.43 -4.89
CA GLY A 208 15.26 3.54 -5.70
C GLY A 208 15.17 2.12 -5.16
N THR A 209 15.61 1.86 -3.92
CA THR A 209 15.37 0.60 -3.22
C THR A 209 13.89 0.52 -2.85
N VAL A 210 13.26 -0.58 -3.22
CA VAL A 210 11.88 -0.88 -2.88
C VAL A 210 11.86 -1.77 -1.66
N TYR A 211 11.18 -1.34 -0.59
CA TYR A 211 10.89 -2.19 0.56
C TYR A 211 9.43 -2.65 0.48
N LEU A 212 9.22 -3.95 0.56
CA LEU A 212 7.89 -4.54 0.58
C LEU A 212 7.67 -5.27 1.89
N ALA A 213 6.47 -5.13 2.44
CA ALA A 213 5.99 -5.96 3.51
C ALA A 213 4.73 -6.69 3.10
N GLY A 214 4.48 -7.76 3.82
CA GLY A 214 3.38 -8.62 3.52
C GLY A 214 3.28 -9.76 4.49
N VAL A 215 2.43 -10.70 4.12
CA VAL A 215 2.21 -11.94 4.87
C VAL A 215 2.33 -13.14 3.98
N HIS A 216 2.68 -14.28 4.59
CA HIS A 216 2.82 -15.54 3.90
C HIS A 216 2.37 -16.72 4.75
N LYS A 217 1.76 -17.72 4.11
CA LYS A 217 1.32 -19.00 4.72
C LYS A 217 2.15 -20.18 4.28
N ILE A 218 3.01 -19.99 3.28
CA ILE A 218 3.91 -20.99 2.70
C ILE A 218 5.32 -20.41 2.57
N GLY A 219 6.30 -21.27 2.32
CA GLY A 219 7.64 -20.83 1.93
C GLY A 219 7.65 -20.34 0.49
N PHE A 220 8.51 -19.38 0.16
CA PHE A 220 8.68 -18.88 -1.20
C PHE A 220 10.11 -18.41 -1.47
N GLN A 221 10.45 -18.32 -2.75
CA GLN A 221 11.78 -17.93 -3.22
C GLN A 221 11.77 -16.54 -3.85
N LEU A 222 12.84 -15.80 -3.57
CA LEU A 222 13.12 -14.44 -4.01
C LEU A 222 14.52 -14.44 -4.67
N GLY A 223 14.60 -14.88 -5.92
CA GLY A 223 15.90 -15.14 -6.56
C GLY A 223 16.66 -16.23 -5.81
N SER A 224 17.83 -15.92 -5.26
CA SER A 224 18.60 -16.84 -4.41
C SER A 224 18.18 -16.84 -2.93
N LEU A 225 17.37 -15.85 -2.51
CA LEU A 225 16.87 -15.78 -1.13
C LEU A 225 15.68 -16.72 -0.97
N THR A 226 15.59 -17.38 0.18
CA THR A 226 14.46 -18.26 0.53
C THR A 226 13.85 -17.81 1.83
N LEU A 227 12.52 -17.64 1.84
CA LEU A 227 11.76 -17.46 3.07
C LEU A 227 11.05 -18.78 3.41
N PRO A 228 11.34 -19.41 4.56
CA PRO A 228 10.71 -20.68 4.94
C PRO A 228 9.25 -20.48 5.33
N ALA A 229 8.44 -21.54 5.21
CA ALA A 229 7.05 -21.53 5.66
C ALA A 229 6.91 -21.20 7.15
N PRO A 230 5.72 -20.76 7.61
CA PRO A 230 5.41 -20.66 9.02
C PRO A 230 5.60 -21.99 9.75
N ALA A 231 6.07 -21.91 11.01
CA ALA A 231 6.34 -23.10 11.82
C ALA A 231 5.06 -23.88 12.17
N ILE A 232 3.93 -23.16 12.24
CA ILE A 232 2.61 -23.74 12.47
C ILE A 232 1.91 -23.85 11.11
N ALA A 233 1.44 -25.06 10.79
CA ALA A 233 0.74 -25.30 9.52
C ALA A 233 -0.48 -24.39 9.39
N ARG A 234 -0.62 -23.74 8.22
CA ARG A 234 -1.69 -22.78 7.88
C ARG A 234 -1.69 -21.48 8.71
N ALA A 235 -0.72 -21.28 9.60
CA ALA A 235 -0.49 -19.99 10.22
C ALA A 235 0.05 -18.98 9.20
N GLU A 236 0.05 -17.71 9.58
CA GLU A 236 0.46 -16.61 8.72
C GLU A 236 1.59 -15.83 9.38
N ASP A 237 2.76 -15.76 8.74
CA ASP A 237 3.87 -14.94 9.22
C ASP A 237 3.99 -13.70 8.34
N GLY A 238 4.38 -12.58 8.95
CA GLY A 238 4.74 -11.38 8.21
C GLY A 238 6.13 -11.53 7.60
N PHE A 239 6.43 -10.68 6.62
CA PHE A 239 7.79 -10.54 6.09
C PHE A 239 8.05 -9.09 5.69
N VAL A 240 9.34 -8.75 5.60
CA VAL A 240 9.84 -7.55 4.94
C VAL A 240 10.95 -7.96 3.98
N VAL A 241 10.95 -7.39 2.78
CA VAL A 241 11.95 -7.66 1.74
C VAL A 241 12.45 -6.35 1.15
N ALA A 242 13.75 -6.30 0.83
CA ALA A 242 14.34 -5.23 0.05
C ALA A 242 14.69 -5.70 -1.36
N LEU A 243 14.32 -4.88 -2.33
CA LEU A 243 14.62 -5.02 -3.75
C LEU A 243 15.42 -3.80 -4.18
N GLY A 244 16.66 -4.01 -4.62
CA GLY A 244 17.51 -2.92 -5.12
C GLY A 244 16.94 -2.30 -6.39
N ALA A 245 17.32 -1.05 -6.69
CA ALA A 245 16.90 -0.33 -7.90
C ALA A 245 17.24 -1.05 -9.22
N ASN A 246 18.18 -1.99 -9.19
CA ASN A 246 18.56 -2.85 -10.31
C ASN A 246 17.64 -4.08 -10.49
N GLY A 247 16.61 -4.24 -9.66
CA GLY A 247 15.69 -5.38 -9.69
C GLY A 247 16.21 -6.64 -9.00
N SER A 248 17.30 -6.56 -8.21
CA SER A 248 17.85 -7.69 -7.45
C SER A 248 17.36 -7.72 -6.00
N TRP A 249 16.93 -8.89 -5.53
CA TRP A 249 16.55 -9.11 -4.14
C TRP A 249 17.79 -9.02 -3.24
N GLN A 250 17.76 -8.14 -2.23
CA GLN A 250 18.91 -7.87 -1.37
C GLN A 250 18.87 -8.67 -0.08
N TRP A 251 17.73 -8.64 0.61
CA TRP A 251 17.50 -9.38 1.84
C TRP A 251 16.01 -9.61 2.06
N VAL A 252 15.68 -10.61 2.88
CA VAL A 252 14.33 -10.87 3.36
C VAL A 252 14.37 -11.17 4.86
N GLN A 253 13.49 -10.54 5.62
CA GLN A 253 13.34 -10.72 7.06
C GLN A 253 11.95 -11.29 7.35
N LYS A 254 11.92 -12.42 8.05
CA LYS A 254 10.70 -13.03 8.56
C LYS A 254 10.22 -12.31 9.83
N LEU A 255 8.92 -12.17 9.98
CA LEU A 255 8.22 -11.62 11.16
C LEU A 255 7.22 -12.67 11.70
N PRO A 256 7.68 -13.63 12.52
CA PRO A 256 6.84 -14.72 12.99
C PRO A 256 5.61 -14.22 13.76
N GLY A 257 4.42 -14.69 13.42
CA GLY A 257 3.18 -14.29 14.07
C GLY A 257 2.66 -12.90 13.69
N ALA A 258 3.36 -12.13 12.85
CA ALA A 258 2.85 -10.86 12.36
C ALA A 258 1.72 -11.10 11.33
N ASN A 259 0.63 -10.33 11.43
CA ASN A 259 -0.54 -10.46 10.56
C ASN A 259 -0.56 -9.40 9.44
N GLU A 260 -1.66 -9.31 8.68
CA GLU A 260 -1.82 -8.36 7.56
C GLU A 260 -1.69 -6.87 7.92
N ALA A 261 -1.64 -6.51 9.21
CA ALA A 261 -1.46 -5.13 9.67
C ALA A 261 -0.02 -4.62 9.50
N VAL A 262 0.94 -5.40 8.98
CA VAL A 262 2.29 -4.89 8.73
C VAL A 262 2.26 -3.72 7.73
N ARG A 263 2.82 -2.59 8.14
CA ARG A 263 2.99 -1.34 7.39
C ARG A 263 4.44 -0.88 7.45
N LEU A 264 4.87 -0.19 6.40
CA LEU A 264 6.24 0.31 6.27
C LEU A 264 6.29 1.83 6.16
N ALA A 265 7.39 2.41 6.64
CA ALA A 265 7.79 3.78 6.36
C ALA A 265 9.31 3.83 6.15
N VAL A 266 9.80 4.64 5.21
CA VAL A 266 11.24 4.81 5.00
C VAL A 266 11.82 5.62 6.16
N ALA A 267 12.91 5.13 6.76
CA ALA A 267 13.62 5.83 7.80
C ALA A 267 14.59 6.87 7.19
N PRO A 268 14.89 7.99 7.89
CA PRO A 268 15.82 9.02 7.39
C PRO A 268 17.26 8.55 7.11
N ASN A 269 17.64 7.36 7.59
CA ASN A 269 18.94 6.74 7.34
C ASN A 269 18.88 5.60 6.30
N GLU A 270 17.84 5.60 5.46
CA GLU A 270 17.61 4.58 4.42
C GLU A 270 17.39 3.16 4.96
N GLY A 271 17.10 3.03 6.25
CA GLY A 271 16.47 1.84 6.80
C GLY A 271 14.95 1.87 6.55
N VAL A 272 14.25 0.85 7.06
CA VAL A 272 12.80 0.81 7.01
C VAL A 272 12.24 0.67 8.42
N VAL A 273 11.27 1.51 8.76
CA VAL A 273 10.44 1.33 9.94
C VAL A 273 9.29 0.41 9.58
N VAL A 274 9.09 -0.60 10.40
CA VAL A 274 8.06 -1.61 10.27
C VAL A 274 7.16 -1.49 11.48
N ALA A 275 5.86 -1.33 11.26
CA ALA A 275 4.87 -1.36 12.32
C ALA A 275 3.82 -2.40 11.97
N GLY A 276 3.25 -3.08 12.95
CA GLY A 276 2.23 -4.07 12.68
C GLY A 276 1.63 -4.66 13.94
N GLN A 277 0.79 -5.67 13.74
CA GLN A 277 0.24 -6.48 14.80
C GLN A 277 0.82 -7.88 14.72
N TYR A 278 0.90 -8.54 15.87
CA TYR A 278 1.28 -9.94 15.94
C TYR A 278 0.43 -10.73 16.93
N TYR A 279 0.37 -12.04 16.70
CA TYR A 279 -0.23 -13.03 17.57
C TYR A 279 0.86 -13.94 18.15
N GLY A 280 0.62 -14.49 19.34
CA GLY A 280 1.59 -15.34 20.06
C GLY A 280 2.21 -14.67 21.28
N SER A 281 2.92 -15.45 22.10
CA SER A 281 3.57 -14.96 23.33
C SER A 281 4.79 -14.10 23.06
N THR A 282 5.43 -14.28 21.92
CA THR A 282 6.59 -13.49 21.51
C THR A 282 6.62 -13.24 20.01
N LEU A 283 7.21 -12.12 19.61
CA LEU A 283 7.59 -11.80 18.23
C LEU A 283 9.11 -11.66 18.19
N GLN A 284 9.77 -12.47 17.36
CA GLN A 284 11.21 -12.37 17.15
C GLN A 284 11.52 -11.42 15.98
N LEU A 285 12.34 -10.41 16.27
CA LEU A 285 12.82 -9.41 15.31
C LEU A 285 14.35 -9.42 15.32
N GLY A 286 14.95 -10.26 14.48
CA GLY A 286 16.39 -10.48 14.50
C GLY A 286 16.85 -10.99 15.87
N ARG A 287 17.69 -10.22 16.57
CA ARG A 287 18.15 -10.53 17.94
C ARG A 287 17.19 -10.10 19.05
N PHE A 288 16.14 -9.34 18.74
CA PHE A 288 15.21 -8.79 19.71
C PHE A 288 13.97 -9.68 19.83
N THR A 289 13.47 -9.82 21.03
CA THR A 289 12.22 -10.53 21.32
C THR A 289 11.25 -9.54 21.95
N VAL A 290 10.11 -9.33 21.29
CA VAL A 290 8.98 -8.59 21.87
C VAL A 290 8.08 -9.60 22.55
N VAL A 291 7.69 -9.35 23.80
CA VAL A 291 6.83 -10.26 24.58
C VAL A 291 5.42 -9.71 24.59
N ASN A 292 4.46 -10.53 24.17
CA ASN A 292 3.06 -10.24 24.37
C ASN A 292 2.69 -10.58 25.82
N LEU A 293 2.28 -9.57 26.58
CA LEU A 293 1.94 -9.71 28.00
C LEU A 293 0.61 -10.46 28.23
N LYS A 294 -0.16 -10.72 27.17
CA LYS A 294 -1.38 -11.54 27.17
C LYS A 294 -1.38 -12.52 25.99
N PRO A 295 -0.53 -13.56 26.00
CA PRO A 295 -0.50 -14.57 24.94
C PRO A 295 -1.80 -15.37 24.92
N ILE A 296 -2.21 -15.80 23.73
CA ILE A 296 -3.26 -16.81 23.59
C ILE A 296 -2.65 -18.10 23.04
N ASN A 297 -3.06 -19.23 23.63
CA ASN A 297 -2.78 -20.54 23.06
C ASN A 297 -3.69 -20.76 21.85
N TYR A 298 -3.10 -21.22 20.75
CA TYR A 298 -3.80 -21.50 19.49
C TYR A 298 -4.93 -22.52 19.71
N SER A 299 -6.16 -22.06 19.91
CA SER A 299 -7.36 -22.90 19.75
C SER A 299 -8.40 -22.16 18.93
N PHE A 300 -8.97 -22.88 17.97
CA PHE A 300 -9.64 -22.36 16.80
C PHE A 300 -10.80 -21.38 17.09
N SER A 301 -10.79 -20.27 16.33
CA SER A 301 -11.94 -19.59 15.71
C SER A 301 -12.62 -18.38 16.35
N SER A 302 -12.43 -18.01 17.62
CA SER A 302 -13.07 -16.79 18.18
C SER A 302 -12.11 -15.72 18.72
N GLU A 303 -10.83 -16.03 18.93
CA GLU A 303 -9.89 -15.15 19.65
C GLU A 303 -8.86 -14.42 18.74
N ARG A 304 -9.09 -14.39 17.42
CA ARG A 304 -8.25 -13.65 16.45
C ARG A 304 -8.17 -12.13 16.67
N ASN A 305 -8.91 -11.60 17.64
CA ASN A 305 -9.03 -10.17 17.95
C ASN A 305 -8.07 -9.68 19.04
N LEU A 306 -7.32 -10.55 19.73
CA LEU A 306 -6.32 -10.14 20.72
C LEU A 306 -4.93 -10.18 20.09
N THR A 307 -4.55 -9.05 19.50
CA THR A 307 -3.20 -8.82 18.94
C THR A 307 -2.47 -7.81 19.80
N ASP A 308 -1.14 -7.88 19.80
CA ASP A 308 -0.30 -6.80 20.30
C ASP A 308 0.37 -6.09 19.12
N VAL A 309 0.85 -4.87 19.36
CA VAL A 309 1.48 -4.04 18.34
C VAL A 309 2.99 -4.05 18.49
N PHE A 310 3.70 -3.94 17.38
CA PHE A 310 5.14 -3.74 17.37
C PHE A 310 5.52 -2.58 16.46
N ILE A 311 6.62 -1.94 16.82
CA ILE A 311 7.33 -1.02 15.94
C ILE A 311 8.80 -1.42 15.98
N ALA A 312 9.37 -1.62 14.80
CA ALA A 312 10.74 -2.04 14.60
C ALA A 312 11.39 -1.14 13.56
N ARG A 313 12.71 -1.00 13.64
CA ARG A 313 13.49 -0.40 12.57
C ARG A 313 14.48 -1.43 12.08
N LEU A 314 14.47 -1.67 10.79
CA LEU A 314 15.47 -2.47 10.10
C LEU A 314 16.48 -1.54 9.45
N SER A 315 17.75 -1.87 9.59
CA SER A 315 18.84 -1.23 8.85
C SER A 315 18.68 -1.42 7.33
N PRO A 316 19.42 -0.67 6.49
CA PRO A 316 19.44 -0.89 5.04
C PRO A 316 19.82 -2.33 4.64
N THR A 317 20.49 -3.06 5.54
CA THR A 317 20.91 -4.47 5.38
C THR A 317 19.96 -5.48 6.04
N GLY A 318 18.82 -5.04 6.58
CA GLY A 318 17.78 -5.93 7.13
C GLY A 318 18.03 -6.43 8.56
N GLN A 319 19.03 -5.90 9.27
CA GLN A 319 19.29 -6.17 10.70
C GLN A 319 18.53 -5.24 11.63
#